data_AF-A0A961XXG6-F1
#
_entry.id   AF-A0A961XXG6-F1
#
_cell.length_a   1.000
_cell.length_b   1.000
_cell.length_c   1.000
_cell.angle_alpha   90.00
_cell.angle_beta   90.00
_cell.angle_gamma   90.00
#
_symmetry.space_group_name_H-M   'P 1'
#
loop_
_entity.id
_entity.type
_entity.pdbx_description
1 polymer ?
#
loop_
_entity_poly.entity_id
_entity_poly.type
_entity_poly.pdbx_seq_one_letter_code
_entity_poly.pdbx_strand_id
1 'polypeptide(L)'
;MKTNPAVDAARLSLLLNELRLPAIKVMWPQFAEQADKEGWPAARFLAAITEHELAERDRRRIERHLAEARLLPGKTLDTFEFEAVPMISKAQVMAITAGDTWLEKGANLLLFGPPGGGKSHLASAIGLALIENGWRVMFTRTTDLVQKLQVARRELGLEAAINRLDRFHLLILDDLAYVTKDQAETSVLFELISARYERRSMLITANQPLSSSHRQAHPRPAAHSRRLRDAQPVGPTALPPVRNRRGALPPQIHTHHRPDPCGQMA
;
A
#
# COMPACT_ATOMS: atom_id res chain seq x y z
N MET A 1 58.98 -3.98 -16.54
CA MET A 1 57.99 -3.67 -15.50
C MET A 1 57.03 -2.64 -16.08
N LYS A 2 55.79 -3.02 -16.41
CA LYS A 2 54.80 -2.08 -16.95
C LYS A 2 54.35 -1.19 -15.79
N THR A 3 54.70 0.09 -15.83
CA THR A 3 54.20 1.12 -14.94
C THR A 3 52.67 1.15 -15.06
N ASN A 4 51.97 0.68 -14.03
CA ASN A 4 50.53 0.87 -13.91
C ASN A 4 50.30 2.39 -13.95
N PRO A 5 49.59 2.96 -14.94
CA PRO A 5 49.35 4.40 -14.94
C PRO A 5 48.59 4.71 -13.66
N ALA A 6 49.17 5.57 -12.81
CA ALA A 6 48.53 6.03 -11.59
C ALA A 6 47.13 6.54 -11.97
N VAL A 7 46.09 5.82 -11.55
CA VAL A 7 44.72 6.20 -11.84
C VAL A 7 44.52 7.61 -11.31
N ASP A 8 44.12 8.54 -12.18
CA ASP A 8 43.78 9.91 -11.78
C ASP A 8 42.48 9.86 -10.96
N ALA A 9 42.63 9.60 -9.66
CA ALA A 9 41.55 9.44 -8.71
C ALA A 9 40.66 10.69 -8.61
N ALA A 10 41.25 11.88 -8.84
CA ALA A 10 40.52 13.14 -8.82
C ALA A 10 39.60 13.25 -10.04
N ARG A 11 40.13 12.97 -11.24
CA ARG A 11 39.32 12.94 -12.47
C ARG A 11 38.24 11.86 -12.43
N LEU A 12 38.57 10.66 -11.95
CA LEU A 12 37.60 9.58 -11.79
C LEU A 12 36.46 9.97 -10.83
N SER A 13 36.79 10.62 -9.71
CA SER A 13 35.78 11.09 -8.75
C SER A 13 34.83 12.13 -9.33
N LEU A 14 35.32 13.01 -10.21
CA LEU A 14 34.49 13.99 -10.93
C LEU A 14 33.55 13.31 -11.93
N LEU A 15 34.06 12.38 -12.74
CA LEU A 15 33.26 11.61 -13.70
C LEU A 15 32.17 10.78 -13.00
N LEU A 16 32.50 10.11 -11.89
CA LEU A 16 31.54 9.32 -11.12
C LEU A 16 30.45 10.19 -10.46
N ASN A 17 30.78 11.42 -10.06
CA ASN A 17 29.80 12.39 -9.60
C ASN A 17 28.81 12.78 -10.71
N GLU A 18 29.32 13.07 -11.91
CA GLU A 18 28.50 13.46 -13.06
C GLU A 18 27.57 12.32 -13.52
N LEU A 19 28.07 11.08 -13.50
CA LEU A 19 27.30 9.87 -13.76
C LEU A 19 26.34 9.47 -12.63
N ARG A 20 26.34 10.19 -11.50
CA ARG A 20 25.54 9.91 -10.29
C ARG A 20 25.78 8.49 -9.74
N LEU A 21 27.04 8.08 -9.62
CA LEU A 21 27.48 6.78 -9.09
C LEU A 21 28.12 6.92 -7.70
N PRO A 22 27.34 7.27 -6.66
CA PRO A 22 27.88 7.59 -5.34
C PRO A 22 28.50 6.41 -4.60
N ALA A 23 28.05 5.17 -4.80
CA ALA A 23 28.64 4.01 -4.13
C ALA A 23 29.98 3.63 -4.78
N ILE A 24 30.03 3.60 -6.12
CA ILE A 24 31.29 3.40 -6.87
C ILE A 24 32.32 4.44 -6.47
N LYS A 25 31.93 5.73 -6.38
CA LYS A 25 32.84 6.81 -5.99
C LYS A 25 33.58 6.54 -4.67
N VAL A 26 32.90 5.92 -3.71
CA VAL A 26 33.48 5.62 -2.39
C VAL A 26 34.24 4.29 -2.42
N MET A 27 33.72 3.28 -3.10
CA MET A 27 34.17 1.88 -2.98
C MET A 27 35.17 1.44 -4.06
N TRP A 28 35.32 2.18 -5.17
CA TRP A 28 36.19 1.77 -6.26
C TRP A 28 37.65 1.48 -5.87
N PRO A 29 38.30 2.18 -4.90
CA PRO A 29 39.67 1.86 -4.53
C PRO A 29 39.78 0.47 -3.90
N GLN A 30 38.82 0.12 -3.03
CA GLN A 30 38.79 -1.19 -2.36
C GLN A 30 38.55 -2.33 -3.37
N PHE A 31 37.63 -2.13 -4.31
CA PHE A 31 37.39 -3.11 -5.38
C PHE A 31 38.60 -3.23 -6.33
N ALA A 32 39.34 -2.15 -6.57
CA ALA A 32 40.52 -2.16 -7.41
C ALA A 32 41.67 -2.94 -6.74
N GLU A 33 41.91 -2.68 -5.46
CA GLU A 33 42.89 -3.44 -4.66
C GLU A 33 42.55 -4.94 -4.61
N GLN A 34 41.27 -5.27 -4.43
CA GLN A 34 40.82 -6.67 -4.44
C GLN A 34 41.02 -7.34 -5.80
N ALA A 35 40.70 -6.63 -6.90
CA ALA A 35 40.87 -7.13 -8.25
C ALA A 35 42.36 -7.37 -8.58
N ASP A 36 43.24 -6.47 -8.15
CA ASP A 36 44.69 -6.61 -8.32
C ASP A 36 45.25 -7.80 -7.52
N LYS A 37 44.75 -8.01 -6.29
CA LYS A 37 45.17 -9.11 -5.42
C LYS A 37 44.69 -10.48 -5.90
N GLU A 38 43.44 -10.57 -6.36
CA GLU A 38 42.84 -11.84 -6.80
C GLU A 38 43.02 -12.09 -8.31
N GLY A 39 43.62 -11.15 -9.05
CA GLY A 39 43.83 -11.27 -10.49
C GLY A 39 42.53 -11.29 -11.29
N TRP A 40 41.54 -10.48 -10.90
CA TRP A 40 40.25 -10.46 -11.58
C TRP A 40 40.38 -9.94 -13.02
N PRO A 41 39.71 -10.60 -13.99
CA PRO A 41 39.51 -9.99 -15.29
C PRO A 41 38.78 -8.64 -15.16
N ALA A 42 39.12 -7.66 -16.00
CA ALA A 42 38.48 -6.34 -15.98
C ALA A 42 36.95 -6.42 -16.08
N ALA A 43 36.42 -7.40 -16.83
CA ALA A 43 34.99 -7.68 -16.91
C ALA A 43 34.36 -8.05 -15.57
N ARG A 44 35.06 -8.85 -14.74
CA ARG A 44 34.60 -9.26 -13.41
C ARG A 44 34.63 -8.09 -12.43
N PHE A 45 35.68 -7.28 -12.46
CA PHE A 45 35.75 -6.04 -11.66
C PHE A 45 34.58 -5.11 -11.99
N LEU A 46 34.32 -4.87 -13.28
CA LEU A 46 33.22 -4.01 -13.72
C LEU A 46 31.85 -4.57 -13.30
N ALA A 47 31.63 -5.87 -13.43
CA ALA A 47 30.40 -6.51 -12.97
C ALA A 47 30.22 -6.34 -11.45
N ALA A 48 31.23 -6.68 -10.66
CA ALA A 48 31.14 -6.63 -9.21
C ALA A 48 30.89 -5.21 -8.65
N ILE A 49 31.57 -4.19 -9.21
CA ILE A 49 31.42 -2.81 -8.74
C ILE A 49 30.07 -2.21 -9.16
N THR A 50 29.54 -2.60 -10.32
CA THR A 50 28.22 -2.14 -10.80
C THR A 50 27.07 -2.85 -10.08
N GLU A 51 27.20 -4.14 -9.77
CA GLU A 51 26.29 -4.88 -8.90
C GLU A 51 26.20 -4.23 -7.52
N HIS A 52 27.33 -3.84 -6.94
CA HIS A 52 27.36 -3.15 -5.65
C HIS A 52 26.65 -1.79 -5.68
N GLU A 53 26.83 -1.01 -6.75
CA GLU A 53 26.12 0.26 -6.94
C GLU A 53 24.61 0.06 -7.05
N LEU A 54 24.15 -0.98 -7.76
CA LEU A 54 22.73 -1.32 -7.83
C LEU A 54 22.18 -1.68 -6.44
N ALA A 55 22.88 -2.55 -5.70
CA ALA A 55 22.47 -2.95 -4.36
C ALA A 55 22.38 -1.75 -3.39
N GLU A 56 23.36 -0.83 -3.44
CA GLU A 56 23.35 0.38 -2.62
C GLU A 56 22.21 1.35 -3.01
N ARG A 57 21.88 1.46 -4.30
CA ARG A 57 20.74 2.27 -4.76
C ARG A 57 19.42 1.71 -4.27
N ASP A 58 19.24 0.40 -4.35
CA ASP A 58 18.04 -0.28 -3.85
C ASP A 58 17.91 -0.13 -2.34
N ARG A 59 19.01 -0.33 -1.60
CA ARG A 59 19.07 -0.09 -0.16
C ARG A 59 18.65 1.34 0.20
N ARG A 60 19.24 2.35 -0.43
CA ARG A 60 18.89 3.77 -0.17
C ARG A 60 17.46 4.11 -0.59
N ARG A 61 16.93 3.45 -1.61
CA ARG A 61 15.51 3.59 -1.99
C ARG A 61 14.61 3.05 -0.88
N ILE A 62 14.88 1.84 -0.39
CA ILE A 62 14.13 1.20 0.70
C ILE A 62 14.22 2.03 1.98
N GLU A 63 15.42 2.48 2.38
CA GLU A 63 15.62 3.31 3.58
C GLU A 63 14.81 4.62 3.50
N ARG A 64 14.80 5.30 2.34
CA ARG A 64 13.97 6.49 2.13
C ARG A 64 12.48 6.19 2.24
N HIS A 65 12.02 5.09 1.64
CA HIS A 65 10.61 4.69 1.71
C HIS A 65 10.21 4.30 3.14
N LEU A 66 11.07 3.60 3.88
CA LEU A 66 10.85 3.22 5.28
C LEU A 66 10.76 4.45 6.19
N ALA A 67 11.63 5.44 5.99
CA ALA A 67 11.57 6.72 6.72
C ALA A 67 10.28 7.51 6.42
N GLU A 68 9.82 7.51 5.18
CA GLU A 68 8.55 8.14 4.79
C GLU A 68 7.32 7.38 5.31
N ALA A 69 7.43 6.05 5.45
CA ALA A 69 6.30 5.19 5.74
C ALA A 69 5.78 5.27 7.17
N ARG A 70 6.61 5.69 8.14
CA ARG A 70 6.20 5.85 9.55
C ARG A 70 5.54 4.59 10.14
N LEU A 71 6.03 3.42 9.75
CA LEU A 71 5.55 2.12 10.22
C LEU A 71 5.82 1.91 11.72
N LEU A 72 5.07 0.98 12.33
CA LEU A 72 5.30 0.59 13.71
C LEU A 72 6.59 -0.25 13.80
N PRO A 73 7.57 0.11 14.65
CA PRO A 73 8.84 -0.60 14.73
C PRO A 73 8.64 -2.03 15.25
N GLY A 74 9.40 -2.99 14.70
CA GLY A 74 9.38 -4.40 15.11
C GLY A 74 8.15 -5.20 14.68
N LYS A 75 7.27 -4.62 13.86
CA LYS A 75 6.07 -5.29 13.34
C LYS A 75 6.35 -5.88 11.96
N THR A 76 6.78 -7.13 11.93
CA THR A 76 7.03 -7.90 10.70
C THR A 76 6.02 -9.03 10.55
N LEU A 77 5.98 -9.66 9.37
CA LEU A 77 5.14 -10.84 9.13
C LEU A 77 5.64 -12.04 9.93
N ASP A 78 6.95 -12.12 10.19
CA ASP A 78 7.56 -13.21 10.96
C ASP A 78 7.22 -13.14 12.45
N THR A 79 7.03 -11.93 13.00
CA THR A 79 6.62 -11.73 14.39
C THR A 79 5.10 -11.82 14.58
N PHE A 80 4.34 -12.05 13.51
CA PHE A 80 2.89 -12.16 13.59
C PHE A 80 2.45 -13.61 13.85
N GLU A 81 1.75 -13.84 14.95
CA GLU A 81 1.22 -15.16 15.31
C GLU A 81 -0.05 -15.47 14.51
N PHE A 82 0.12 -16.08 13.33
CA PHE A 82 -1.00 -16.53 12.49
C PHE A 82 -1.87 -17.60 13.18
N GLU A 83 -1.30 -18.38 14.10
CA GLU A 83 -2.05 -19.40 14.86
C GLU A 83 -3.08 -18.79 15.81
N ALA A 84 -2.84 -17.58 16.32
CA ALA A 84 -3.78 -16.87 17.18
C ALA A 84 -4.99 -16.30 16.41
N VAL A 85 -4.92 -16.22 15.07
CA VAL A 85 -5.96 -15.65 14.20
C VAL A 85 -6.29 -16.63 13.06
N PRO A 86 -7.03 -17.72 13.33
CA PRO A 86 -7.29 -18.79 12.35
C PRO A 86 -8.15 -18.34 11.15
N MET A 87 -8.74 -17.14 11.20
CA MET A 87 -9.49 -16.56 10.09
C MET A 87 -8.59 -16.00 8.97
N ILE A 88 -7.30 -15.79 9.22
CA ILE A 88 -6.37 -15.19 8.25
C ILE A 88 -5.38 -16.25 7.78
N SER A 89 -5.45 -16.62 6.51
CA SER A 89 -4.47 -17.54 5.92
C SER A 89 -3.15 -16.81 5.65
N LYS A 90 -2.04 -17.36 6.15
CA LYS A 90 -0.69 -16.88 5.84
C LYS A 90 -0.45 -16.77 4.32
N ALA A 91 -0.96 -17.74 3.54
CA ALA A 91 -0.84 -17.73 2.09
C ALA A 91 -1.53 -16.52 1.44
N GLN A 92 -2.69 -16.12 1.95
CA GLN A 92 -3.40 -14.94 1.47
C GLN A 92 -2.64 -13.64 1.79
N VAL A 93 -2.09 -13.53 3.00
CA VAL A 93 -1.28 -12.37 3.38
C VAL A 93 -0.01 -12.29 2.53
N MET A 94 0.67 -13.41 2.29
CA MET A 94 1.83 -13.44 1.40
C MET A 94 1.47 -13.01 -0.03
N ALA A 95 0.33 -13.48 -0.57
CA ALA A 95 -0.14 -13.04 -1.89
C ALA A 95 -0.43 -11.52 -1.93
N ILE A 96 -0.98 -10.95 -0.86
CA ILE A 96 -1.17 -9.50 -0.74
C ILE A 96 0.17 -8.77 -0.72
N THR A 97 1.17 -9.31 -0.03
CA THR A 97 2.49 -8.66 0.10
C THR A 97 3.29 -8.67 -1.19
N ALA A 98 2.98 -9.56 -2.15
CA ALA A 98 3.55 -9.51 -3.49
C ALA A 98 3.22 -8.19 -4.21
N GLY A 99 2.03 -7.62 -3.92
CA GLY A 99 1.68 -6.24 -4.29
C GLY A 99 1.40 -5.99 -5.77
N ASP A 100 1.92 -6.81 -6.67
CA ASP A 100 1.91 -6.67 -8.12
C ASP A 100 0.52 -6.44 -8.73
N THR A 101 -0.49 -7.20 -8.32
CA THR A 101 -1.76 -7.22 -9.06
C THR A 101 -2.78 -6.23 -8.52
N TRP A 102 -2.78 -5.97 -7.21
CA TRP A 102 -3.85 -5.21 -6.55
C TRP A 102 -3.49 -3.74 -6.33
N LEU A 103 -2.21 -3.43 -6.09
CA LEU A 103 -1.77 -2.04 -5.93
C LEU A 103 -1.88 -1.26 -7.24
N GLU A 104 -1.54 -1.90 -8.36
CA GLU A 104 -1.65 -1.32 -9.70
C GLU A 104 -3.11 -1.08 -10.11
N LYS A 105 -4.02 -1.97 -9.69
CA LYS A 105 -5.46 -1.84 -9.94
C LYS A 105 -6.16 -0.85 -9.00
N GLY A 106 -5.45 -0.30 -8.01
CA GLY A 106 -6.03 0.59 -7.01
C GLY A 106 -7.02 -0.09 -6.08
N ALA A 107 -6.85 -1.39 -5.81
CA ALA A 107 -7.75 -2.13 -4.94
C ALA A 107 -7.53 -1.77 -3.46
N ASN A 108 -8.61 -1.71 -2.69
CA ASN A 108 -8.54 -1.37 -1.27
C ASN A 108 -8.63 -2.62 -0.40
N LEU A 109 -7.88 -2.62 0.70
CA LEU A 109 -7.91 -3.68 1.70
C LEU A 109 -8.59 -3.18 2.97
N LEU A 110 -9.49 -3.98 3.51
CA LEU A 110 -10.21 -3.69 4.74
C LEU A 110 -9.95 -4.80 5.76
N LEU A 111 -9.37 -4.43 6.90
CA LEU A 111 -9.11 -5.34 8.01
C LEU A 111 -10.11 -5.10 9.13
N PHE A 112 -10.98 -6.08 9.37
CA PHE A 112 -11.98 -6.05 10.44
C PHE A 112 -11.65 -7.08 11.52
N GLY A 113 -11.96 -6.75 12.77
CA GLY A 113 -11.82 -7.69 13.88
C GLY A 113 -11.86 -7.00 15.25
N PRO A 114 -11.93 -7.79 16.34
CA PRO A 114 -11.95 -7.26 17.69
C PRO A 114 -10.65 -6.49 18.02
N PRO A 115 -10.71 -5.50 18.94
CA PRO A 115 -9.50 -4.86 19.45
C PRO A 115 -8.55 -5.91 20.05
N GLY A 116 -7.24 -5.73 19.86
CA GLY A 116 -6.23 -6.69 20.29
C GLY A 116 -5.94 -7.83 19.32
N GLY A 117 -6.73 -8.02 18.25
CA GLY A 117 -6.50 -9.06 17.22
C GLY A 117 -5.34 -8.79 16.25
N GLY A 118 -4.37 -7.94 16.60
CA GLY A 118 -3.18 -7.71 15.78
C GLY A 118 -3.39 -6.98 14.44
N LYS A 119 -4.55 -6.35 14.19
CA LYS A 119 -4.85 -5.67 12.91
C LYS A 119 -3.83 -4.60 12.52
N SER A 120 -3.45 -3.74 13.46
CA SER A 120 -2.43 -2.69 13.24
C SER A 120 -1.04 -3.28 13.03
N HIS A 121 -0.73 -4.41 13.69
CA HIS A 121 0.51 -5.16 13.44
C HIS A 121 0.51 -5.70 12.01
N LEU A 122 -0.54 -6.41 11.61
CA LEU A 122 -0.66 -6.98 10.28
C LEU A 122 -0.59 -5.91 9.18
N ALA A 123 -1.28 -4.77 9.38
CA ALA A 123 -1.21 -3.65 8.46
C ALA A 123 0.22 -3.10 8.31
N SER A 124 0.93 -2.92 9.43
CA SER A 124 2.33 -2.48 9.42
C SER A 124 3.27 -3.51 8.76
N ALA A 125 3.04 -4.79 9.01
CA ALA A 125 3.83 -5.88 8.45
C ALA A 125 3.65 -6.01 6.93
N ILE A 126 2.40 -5.87 6.43
CA ILE A 126 2.13 -5.79 5.00
C ILE A 126 2.81 -4.55 4.41
N GLY A 127 2.73 -3.41 5.09
CA GLY A 127 3.40 -2.19 4.66
C GLY A 127 4.91 -2.34 4.52
N LEU A 128 5.56 -3.03 5.46
CA LEU A 128 6.99 -3.31 5.41
C LEU A 128 7.38 -4.17 4.21
N ALA A 129 6.69 -5.30 4.01
CA ALA A 129 6.97 -6.19 2.87
C ALA A 129 6.77 -5.50 1.52
N LEU A 130 5.78 -4.61 1.41
CA LEU A 130 5.57 -3.81 0.21
C LEU A 130 6.69 -2.79 -0.03
N ILE A 131 7.24 -2.20 1.02
CA ILE A 131 8.40 -1.28 0.91
C ILE A 131 9.64 -2.03 0.44
N GLU A 132 9.85 -3.25 0.94
CA GLU A 132 10.93 -4.13 0.48
C GLU A 132 10.78 -4.48 -1.02
N ASN A 133 9.53 -4.64 -1.49
CA ASN A 133 9.21 -4.79 -2.91
C ASN A 133 9.27 -3.47 -3.72
N GLY A 134 9.72 -2.37 -3.10
CA GLY A 134 9.94 -1.09 -3.76
C GLY A 134 8.70 -0.18 -3.83
N TRP A 135 7.59 -0.54 -3.20
CA TRP A 135 6.39 0.30 -3.15
C TRP A 135 6.49 1.39 -2.10
N ARG A 136 5.90 2.55 -2.39
CA ARG A 136 5.80 3.66 -1.41
C ARG A 136 4.56 3.48 -0.56
N VAL A 137 4.74 3.26 0.73
CA VAL A 137 3.65 3.08 1.70
C VAL A 137 3.71 4.20 2.73
N MET A 138 2.56 4.60 3.26
CA MET A 138 2.48 5.49 4.42
C MET A 138 1.49 4.94 5.44
N PHE A 139 1.91 4.85 6.70
CA PHE A 139 1.09 4.49 7.84
C PHE A 139 0.73 5.75 8.65
N THR A 140 -0.55 5.88 8.96
CA THR A 140 -1.05 6.95 9.82
C THR A 140 -2.29 6.47 10.57
N ARG A 141 -2.46 6.98 11.78
CA ARG A 141 -3.76 6.89 12.46
C ARG A 141 -4.77 7.73 11.68
N THR A 142 -5.99 7.22 11.57
CA THR A 142 -7.04 7.90 10.82
C THR A 142 -7.36 9.26 11.42
N THR A 143 -7.44 9.35 12.75
CA THR A 143 -7.68 10.59 13.50
C THR A 143 -6.66 11.67 13.16
N ASP A 144 -5.38 11.33 13.15
CA ASP A 144 -4.28 12.27 12.93
C ASP A 144 -4.28 12.79 11.49
N LEU A 145 -4.68 11.95 10.53
CA LEU A 145 -4.79 12.34 9.14
C LEU A 145 -5.97 13.29 8.93
N VAL A 146 -7.14 12.94 9.48
CA VAL A 146 -8.34 13.76 9.37
C VAL A 146 -8.11 15.15 9.98
N GLN A 147 -7.47 15.24 11.15
CA GLN A 147 -7.12 16.53 11.76
C GLN A 147 -6.21 17.37 10.87
N LYS A 148 -5.17 16.78 10.27
CA LYS A 148 -4.27 17.49 9.33
C LYS A 148 -5.01 17.99 8.10
N LEU A 149 -5.89 17.17 7.54
CA LEU A 149 -6.68 17.54 6.37
C LEU A 149 -7.73 18.61 6.70
N GLN A 150 -8.32 18.60 7.90
CA GLN A 150 -9.20 19.68 8.35
C GLN A 150 -8.47 21.02 8.50
N VAL A 151 -7.25 21.01 9.04
CA VAL A 151 -6.40 22.21 9.09
C VAL A 151 -6.12 22.70 7.67
N ALA A 152 -5.69 21.81 6.77
CA ALA A 152 -5.43 22.16 5.37
C ALA A 152 -6.69 22.71 4.68
N ARG A 153 -7.88 22.20 5.00
CA ARG A 153 -9.16 22.73 4.48
C ARG A 153 -9.42 24.16 4.95
N ARG A 154 -9.15 24.47 6.22
CA ARG A 154 -9.28 25.85 6.76
C ARG A 154 -8.30 26.82 6.11
N GLU A 155 -7.12 26.32 5.74
CA GLU A 155 -6.06 27.09 5.05
C GLU A 155 -6.21 27.10 3.52
N LEU A 156 -7.33 26.60 2.98
CA LEU A 156 -7.58 26.50 1.53
C LEU A 156 -6.54 25.65 0.76
N GLY A 157 -5.81 24.77 1.44
CA GLY A 157 -4.74 23.92 0.91
C GLY A 157 -5.08 22.43 0.87
N LEU A 158 -6.36 22.05 0.92
CA LEU A 158 -6.80 20.66 1.01
C LEU A 158 -6.37 19.82 -0.20
N GLU A 159 -6.58 20.33 -1.41
CA GLU A 159 -6.21 19.64 -2.65
C GLU A 159 -4.69 19.36 -2.69
N ALA A 160 -3.88 20.35 -2.31
CA ALA A 160 -2.43 20.18 -2.22
C ALA A 160 -2.04 19.12 -1.17
N ALA A 161 -2.76 19.03 -0.05
CA ALA A 161 -2.54 18.00 0.96
C ALA A 161 -2.90 16.59 0.44
N ILE A 162 -4.01 16.44 -0.28
CA ILE A 162 -4.41 15.17 -0.90
C ILE A 162 -3.41 14.75 -1.99
N ASN A 163 -3.00 15.68 -2.87
CA ASN A 163 -2.00 15.42 -3.90
C ASN A 163 -0.65 14.97 -3.32
N ARG A 164 -0.27 15.47 -2.13
CA ARG A 164 0.92 14.98 -1.41
C ARG A 164 0.76 13.54 -0.94
N LEU A 165 -0.45 13.10 -0.61
CA LEU A 165 -0.72 11.71 -0.24
C LEU A 165 -0.70 10.80 -1.47
N ASP A 166 -1.09 11.28 -2.65
CA ASP A 166 -1.13 10.49 -3.89
C ASP A 166 0.23 10.02 -4.42
N ARG A 167 1.34 10.52 -3.87
CA ARG A 167 2.67 9.97 -4.14
C ARG A 167 2.87 8.56 -3.54
N PHE A 168 2.06 8.19 -2.55
CA PHE A 168 2.11 6.89 -1.90
C PHE A 168 1.19 5.91 -2.61
N HIS A 169 1.72 4.74 -2.96
CA HIS A 169 1.00 3.66 -3.62
C HIS A 169 -0.04 3.05 -2.68
N LEU A 170 0.33 2.90 -1.40
CA LEU A 170 -0.54 2.44 -0.35
C LEU A 170 -0.60 3.45 0.79
N LEU A 171 -1.82 3.80 1.21
CA LEU A 171 -2.06 4.55 2.43
C LEU A 171 -2.72 3.62 3.45
N ILE A 172 -2.06 3.39 4.58
CA ILE A 172 -2.58 2.61 5.69
C ILE A 172 -3.24 3.58 6.69
N LEU A 173 -4.54 3.42 6.86
CA LEU A 173 -5.38 4.15 7.81
C LEU A 173 -5.71 3.22 8.98
N ASP A 174 -5.06 3.47 10.10
CA ASP A 174 -5.28 2.68 11.31
C ASP A 174 -6.40 3.25 12.18
N ASP A 175 -7.15 2.36 12.82
CA ASP A 175 -8.19 2.64 13.80
C ASP A 175 -9.30 3.55 13.27
N LEU A 176 -9.90 3.17 12.14
CA LEU A 176 -11.15 3.77 11.68
C LEU A 176 -12.29 3.27 12.58
N ALA A 177 -12.49 3.95 13.70
CA ALA A 177 -13.77 3.92 14.40
C ALA A 177 -14.76 4.78 13.61
N TYR A 178 -16.01 4.32 13.43
CA TYR A 178 -17.07 5.14 12.84
C TYR A 178 -17.16 6.46 13.62
N VAL A 179 -16.62 7.53 13.04
CA VAL A 179 -16.68 8.87 13.60
C VAL A 179 -18.11 9.36 13.38
N THR A 180 -19.00 9.03 14.32
CA THR A 180 -20.33 9.62 14.39
C THR A 180 -20.31 11.03 14.99
N LYS A 181 -19.14 11.67 15.17
CA LYS A 181 -19.01 12.88 15.99
C LYS A 181 -18.90 14.20 15.24
N ASP A 182 -18.51 14.24 13.96
CA ASP A 182 -18.42 15.50 13.22
C ASP A 182 -18.62 15.33 11.69
N GLN A 183 -19.55 16.10 11.13
CA GLN A 183 -19.84 16.14 9.69
C GLN A 183 -18.62 16.62 8.90
N ALA A 184 -17.78 17.47 9.49
CA ALA A 184 -16.55 17.96 8.87
C ALA A 184 -15.50 16.86 8.72
N GLU A 185 -15.36 15.95 9.69
CA GLU A 185 -14.45 14.80 9.63
C GLU A 185 -14.86 13.82 8.52
N THR A 186 -16.15 13.51 8.43
CA THR A 186 -16.69 12.61 7.43
C THR A 186 -16.52 13.16 6.00
N SER A 187 -16.74 14.47 5.83
CA SER A 187 -16.59 15.14 4.52
C SER A 187 -15.16 15.05 4.00
N VAL A 188 -14.17 15.27 4.86
CA VAL A 188 -12.75 15.26 4.46
C VAL A 188 -12.26 13.84 4.16
N LEU A 189 -12.68 12.86 4.96
CA LEU A 189 -12.35 11.46 4.71
C LEU A 189 -12.97 10.97 3.38
N PHE A 190 -14.22 11.36 3.10
CA PHE A 190 -14.89 11.01 1.85
C PHE A 190 -14.17 11.61 0.63
N GLU A 191 -13.68 12.85 0.74
CA GLU A 191 -12.92 13.50 -0.33
C GLU A 191 -11.59 12.78 -0.59
N LEU A 192 -10.87 12.39 0.46
CA LEU A 192 -9.65 11.56 0.34
C LEU A 192 -9.94 10.22 -0.33
N ILE A 193 -10.99 9.52 0.09
CA ILE A 193 -11.38 8.22 -0.48
C ILE A 193 -11.75 8.39 -1.95
N SER A 194 -12.52 9.43 -2.29
CA SER A 194 -12.96 9.72 -3.65
C SER A 194 -11.78 10.06 -4.57
N ALA A 195 -10.82 10.85 -4.09
CA ALA A 195 -9.63 11.21 -4.85
C ALA A 195 -8.73 9.99 -5.16
N ARG A 196 -8.73 9.00 -4.27
CA ARG A 196 -7.90 7.79 -4.40
C ARG A 196 -8.60 6.61 -5.05
N TYR A 197 -9.93 6.66 -5.14
CA TYR A 197 -10.74 5.59 -5.74
C TYR A 197 -10.28 5.28 -7.17
N GLU A 198 -10.02 4.01 -7.46
CA GLU A 198 -9.51 3.50 -8.76
C GLU A 198 -8.14 4.08 -9.21
N ARG A 199 -7.44 4.84 -8.36
CA ARG A 199 -6.13 5.44 -8.67
C ARG A 199 -5.01 4.95 -7.77
N ARG A 200 -5.28 4.86 -6.46
CA ARG A 200 -4.32 4.48 -5.44
C ARG A 200 -4.98 3.60 -4.40
N SER A 201 -4.21 2.69 -3.83
CA SER A 201 -4.75 1.72 -2.89
C SER A 201 -4.72 2.26 -1.46
N MET A 202 -5.68 1.79 -0.66
CA MET A 202 -5.78 2.08 0.76
C MET A 202 -5.95 0.79 1.54
N LEU A 203 -5.32 0.71 2.70
CA LEU A 203 -5.56 -0.33 3.69
C LEU A 203 -6.17 0.32 4.92
N ILE A 204 -7.37 -0.10 5.30
CA ILE A 204 -8.10 0.50 6.42
C ILE A 204 -8.30 -0.57 7.49
N THR A 205 -7.95 -0.27 8.74
CA THR A 205 -8.27 -1.13 9.88
C THR A 205 -9.48 -0.58 10.63
N ALA A 206 -10.43 -1.44 11.00
CA ALA A 206 -11.62 -1.05 11.75
C ALA A 206 -11.97 -2.08 12.82
N ASN A 207 -12.45 -1.57 13.97
CA ASN A 207 -12.81 -2.40 15.13
C ASN A 207 -14.26 -2.89 15.11
N GLN A 208 -15.11 -2.39 14.20
CA GLN A 208 -16.50 -2.80 14.05
C GLN A 208 -16.79 -3.26 12.62
N PRO A 209 -17.52 -4.37 12.41
CA PRO A 209 -17.96 -4.79 11.09
C PRO A 209 -18.94 -3.74 10.51
N LEU A 210 -18.89 -3.54 9.19
CA LEU A 210 -19.77 -2.65 8.41
C LEU A 210 -21.28 -3.05 8.44
N SER A 211 -21.73 -3.84 9.42
CA SER A 211 -23.06 -4.41 9.52
C SER A 211 -23.96 -3.64 10.48
N SER A 212 -24.13 -2.33 10.29
CA SER A 212 -25.27 -1.58 10.90
C SER A 212 -25.53 -0.16 10.35
N SER A 213 -24.77 0.35 9.38
CA SER A 213 -24.81 1.79 9.08
C SER A 213 -25.55 2.21 7.79
N HIS A 214 -26.27 1.31 7.12
CA HIS A 214 -27.30 1.70 6.14
C HIS A 214 -28.71 1.81 6.73
N ARG A 215 -28.91 1.61 8.04
CA ARG A 215 -30.25 1.61 8.66
C ARG A 215 -30.55 2.80 9.59
N GLN A 216 -29.65 3.79 9.71
CA GLN A 216 -29.91 4.97 10.52
C GLN A 216 -29.37 6.25 9.87
N ALA A 217 -30.01 6.64 8.77
CA ALA A 217 -29.96 8.02 8.28
C ALA A 217 -31.32 8.36 7.68
N HIS A 218 -32.27 8.77 8.52
CA HIS A 218 -33.32 9.78 8.26
C HIS A 218 -34.34 9.82 9.43
N PRO A 219 -34.45 10.92 10.19
CA PRO A 219 -35.68 11.22 10.88
C PRO A 219 -36.69 11.74 9.84
N ARG A 220 -37.78 11.00 9.60
CA ARG A 220 -38.92 11.50 8.79
C ARG A 220 -39.80 12.39 9.67
N PRO A 221 -40.18 13.62 9.26
CA PRO A 221 -41.41 14.22 9.73
C PRO A 221 -42.61 13.59 8.98
N ALA A 222 -43.71 13.50 9.71
CA ALA A 222 -44.94 12.81 9.32
C ALA A 222 -45.78 13.56 8.27
N ALA A 223 -46.73 12.81 7.70
CA ALA A 223 -47.92 13.24 6.95
C ALA A 223 -47.75 13.59 5.45
N HIS A 224 -48.05 12.62 4.57
CA HIS A 224 -49.33 12.68 3.86
C HIS A 224 -49.72 11.32 3.26
N SER A 225 -51.03 11.18 3.20
CA SER A 225 -51.87 10.01 3.07
C SER A 225 -52.00 9.46 1.63
N ARG A 226 -51.80 8.14 1.53
CA ARG A 226 -52.80 7.14 1.08
C ARG A 226 -53.23 7.15 -0.40
N ARG A 227 -52.69 6.18 -1.15
CA ARG A 227 -53.26 5.32 -2.24
C ARG A 227 -52.02 4.68 -2.91
N LEU A 228 -51.85 3.38 -3.11
CA LEU A 228 -52.74 2.24 -3.20
C LEU A 228 -52.21 1.08 -2.36
N ARG A 229 -53.13 0.36 -1.72
CA ARG A 229 -52.93 -1.02 -1.29
C ARG A 229 -53.14 -1.89 -2.51
N ASP A 230 -52.18 -2.71 -2.86
CA ASP A 230 -52.34 -4.09 -3.32
C ASP A 230 -50.96 -4.77 -3.31
N ALA A 231 -50.94 -6.00 -2.78
CA ALA A 231 -49.86 -6.99 -2.74
C ALA A 231 -49.24 -7.29 -1.36
N GLN A 232 -49.47 -8.54 -0.93
CA GLN A 232 -48.89 -9.25 0.20
C GLN A 232 -47.36 -9.44 0.10
N PRO A 233 -46.68 -9.81 1.21
CA PRO A 233 -45.24 -9.97 1.24
C PRO A 233 -44.82 -11.29 0.58
N VAL A 234 -43.84 -11.23 -0.31
CA VAL A 234 -43.18 -12.42 -0.88
C VAL A 234 -41.69 -12.30 -0.62
N GLY A 235 -41.10 -13.41 -0.15
CA GLY A 235 -39.70 -13.55 0.21
C GLY A 235 -38.71 -13.39 -0.97
N PRO A 236 -37.43 -13.70 -0.72
CA PRO A 236 -36.31 -13.21 -1.52
C PRO A 236 -36.03 -14.09 -2.74
N THR A 237 -35.84 -13.51 -3.92
CA THR A 237 -35.29 -14.11 -5.16
C THR A 237 -35.12 -12.96 -6.18
N ALA A 238 -34.17 -12.84 -7.10
CA ALA A 238 -32.78 -13.26 -7.31
C ALA A 238 -32.33 -12.52 -8.60
N LEU A 239 -31.03 -12.29 -8.81
CA LEU A 239 -30.45 -12.11 -10.16
C LEU A 239 -29.80 -13.46 -10.58
N PRO A 240 -29.56 -13.71 -11.89
CA PRO A 240 -29.68 -15.03 -12.52
C PRO A 240 -28.45 -15.97 -12.32
N PRO A 241 -28.59 -17.26 -12.70
CA PRO A 241 -27.72 -18.34 -12.24
C PRO A 241 -26.58 -18.68 -13.21
N VAL A 242 -25.42 -19.06 -12.66
CA VAL A 242 -24.48 -20.00 -13.31
C VAL A 242 -24.53 -21.31 -12.54
N ARG A 243 -24.95 -22.38 -13.22
CA ARG A 243 -25.32 -23.68 -12.67
C ARG A 243 -24.12 -24.64 -12.66
N ASN A 244 -23.71 -25.02 -11.44
CA ASN A 244 -23.33 -26.38 -10.96
C ASN A 244 -22.02 -27.02 -11.52
N ARG A 245 -21.11 -27.60 -10.71
CA ARG A 245 -21.33 -28.66 -9.70
C ARG A 245 -20.20 -28.78 -8.66
N ARG A 246 -20.63 -29.00 -7.40
CA ARG A 246 -20.02 -29.75 -6.28
C ARG A 246 -18.82 -29.15 -5.52
N GLY A 247 -19.11 -28.77 -4.26
CA GLY A 247 -18.36 -29.25 -3.10
C GLY A 247 -17.46 -28.25 -2.36
N ALA A 248 -17.93 -27.80 -1.19
CA ALA A 248 -17.22 -27.12 -0.09
C ALA A 248 -16.76 -25.66 -0.29
N LEU A 249 -17.31 -24.76 0.55
CA LEU A 249 -16.99 -23.32 0.65
C LEU A 249 -15.67 -23.07 1.43
N PRO A 250 -14.81 -22.14 0.96
CA PRO A 250 -13.92 -21.35 1.81
C PRO A 250 -14.37 -19.87 1.93
N PRO A 251 -13.87 -19.09 2.92
CA PRO A 251 -14.26 -17.70 3.13
C PRO A 251 -13.71 -16.75 2.05
N GLN A 252 -14.51 -15.75 1.68
CA GLN A 252 -14.26 -14.89 0.50
C GLN A 252 -13.48 -13.62 0.85
N ILE A 253 -12.37 -13.41 0.14
CA ILE A 253 -11.74 -12.10 -0.06
C ILE A 253 -12.45 -11.46 -1.25
N HIS A 254 -13.03 -10.27 -1.08
CA HIS A 254 -13.63 -9.52 -2.19
C HIS A 254 -12.59 -8.62 -2.84
N THR A 255 -12.20 -8.96 -4.07
CA THR A 255 -11.51 -8.07 -5.00
C THR A 255 -12.47 -7.70 -6.12
N HIS A 256 -12.74 -6.40 -6.31
CA HIS A 256 -13.47 -5.93 -7.49
C HIS A 256 -12.51 -5.83 -8.67
N HIS A 257 -12.81 -6.56 -9.75
CA HIS A 257 -12.08 -6.55 -11.02
C HIS A 257 -13.04 -6.06 -12.12
N ARG A 258 -12.60 -5.17 -13.01
CA ARG A 258 -13.36 -4.82 -14.24
C ARG A 258 -13.27 -5.95 -15.27
N PRO A 259 -14.28 -6.13 -16.15
CA PRO A 259 -14.16 -6.91 -17.38
C PRO A 259 -13.51 -6.09 -18.50
N ASP A 260 -12.70 -6.76 -19.33
CA ASP A 260 -12.07 -6.18 -20.53
C ASP A 260 -13.11 -5.82 -21.61
N PRO A 261 -12.94 -4.73 -22.37
CA PRO A 261 -13.68 -4.53 -23.61
C PRO A 261 -12.93 -5.22 -24.76
N CYS A 262 -13.36 -6.42 -25.14
CA CYS A 262 -12.97 -7.05 -26.39
C CYS A 262 -13.70 -6.34 -27.56
N GLY A 263 -12.94 -6.03 -28.61
CA GLY A 263 -13.37 -5.21 -29.73
C GLY A 263 -14.40 -5.86 -30.66
N GLN A 264 -15.13 -4.99 -31.37
CA GLN A 264 -15.84 -5.31 -32.61
C GLN A 264 -15.63 -4.13 -33.57
N MET A 265 -14.94 -4.37 -34.67
CA MET A 265 -15.29 -3.81 -35.98
C MET A 265 -15.06 -4.92 -37.02
N ALA A 266 -16.19 -5.42 -37.54
CA ALA A 266 -16.30 -5.82 -38.93
C ALA A 266 -16.52 -4.57 -39.77
#